data_AF-A0A929E2B5-F1
#
_entry.id   AF-A0A929E2B5-F1
#
_cell.length_a   1.000
_cell.length_b   1.000
_cell.length_c   1.000
_cell.angle_alpha   90.00
_cell.angle_beta   90.00
_cell.angle_gamma   90.00
#
_symmetry.space_group_name_H-M   'P 1'
#
loop_
_entity.id
_entity.type
_entity.pdbx_description
1 polymer ?
#
loop_
_entity_poly.entity_id
_entity_poly.type
_entity_poly.pdbx_seq_one_letter_code
_entity_poly.pdbx_strand_id
1 'polypeptide(L)' 'MANKIIKWLGHAGFQITSGKGKIIIIDPWLTDNPVASCKAEDITKADFVLVTHDHFDH' A
#
# COMPACT_ATOMS: atom_id res chain seq x y z
N MET A 1 -10.45 7.42 19.61
CA MET A 1 -10.91 7.60 18.22
C MET A 1 -9.88 6.93 17.32
N ALA A 2 -10.29 6.07 16.39
CA ALA A 2 -9.35 5.43 15.49
C ALA A 2 -8.94 6.44 14.40
N ASN A 3 -7.69 6.88 14.45
CA ASN A 3 -7.14 7.81 13.47
C ASN A 3 -7.01 7.12 12.11
N LYS A 4 -7.42 7.82 11.05
CA LYS A 4 -7.10 7.40 9.68
C LYS A 4 -5.60 7.65 9.48
N ILE A 5 -4.88 6.64 9.03
CA ILE A 5 -3.44 6.73 8.76
C ILE A 5 -3.22 6.43 7.29
N ILE A 6 -2.44 7.27 6.63
CA ILE A 6 -1.97 7.04 5.26
C ILE A 6 -0.46 6.96 5.33
N LYS A 7 0.09 5.84 4.85
CA LYS A 7 1.52 5.62 4.68
C LYS A 7 1.81 5.56 3.18
N TRP A 8 2.78 6.35 2.73
CA TRP A 8 3.28 6.26 1.37
C TRP A 8 4.28 5.11 1.25
N LEU A 9 4.09 4.26 0.23
CA LEU A 9 4.92 3.09 -0.02
C LEU A 9 5.96 3.29 -1.13
N GLY A 10 5.90 4.43 -1.85
CA GLY A 10 6.73 4.70 -3.02
C GLY A 10 5.88 4.73 -4.30
N HIS A 11 6.27 5.53 -5.31
CA HIS A 11 5.49 5.72 -6.55
C HIS A 11 3.99 6.00 -6.28
N ALA A 12 3.08 5.23 -6.88
CA ALA A 12 1.62 5.25 -6.67
C ALA A 12 1.17 4.40 -5.48
N GLY A 13 2.10 3.75 -4.78
CA GLY A 13 1.85 2.84 -3.67
C GLY A 13 1.44 3.54 -2.38
N PHE A 14 0.31 3.14 -1.80
CA PHE A 14 -0.16 3.63 -0.49
C PHE A 14 -0.72 2.52 0.37
N GLN A 15 -0.49 2.61 1.68
CA GLN A 15 -1.23 1.86 2.69
C GLN A 15 -2.13 2.80 3.48
N ILE A 16 -3.42 2.47 3.53
CA ILE A 16 -4.44 3.21 4.27
C ILE A 16 -4.96 2.33 5.40
N THR A 17 -4.82 2.81 6.63
CA THR A 17 -5.54 2.27 7.78
C THR A 17 -6.82 3.08 7.97
N SER A 18 -7.97 2.48 7.66
CA SER A 18 -9.27 3.11 7.87
C SER A 18 -9.55 3.32 9.37
N GLY A 19 -10.51 4.20 9.68
CA GLY A 19 -10.97 4.40 11.06
C GLY A 19 -11.65 3.17 11.69
N LYS A 20 -11.86 2.07 10.96
CA LYS A 20 -12.31 0.78 11.51
C LYS A 20 -11.19 -0.27 11.56
N GLY A 21 -9.94 0.14 11.34
CA GLY A 21 -8.77 -0.75 11.37
C GLY A 21 -8.57 -1.63 10.14
N LYS A 22 -9.36 -1.43 9.07
CA LYS A 22 -9.10 -2.08 7.77
C LYS A 22 -7.82 -1.53 7.15
N ILE A 23 -6.98 -2.44 6.65
CA ILE A 23 -5.74 -2.14 5.94
C ILE A 23 -6.01 -2.27 4.44
N ILE A 24 -5.89 -1.16 3.71
CA ILE A 24 -6.09 -1.09 2.26
C ILE A 24 -4.74 -0.75 1.64
N ILE A 25 -4.36 -1.48 0.60
CA ILE A 25 -3.14 -1.23 -0.16
C ILE A 25 -3.53 -0.84 -1.57
N ILE A 26 -2.94 0.22 -2.08
CA ILE A 26 -3.16 0.74 -3.44
C ILE A 26 -1.84 0.61 -4.19
N ASP A 27 -1.90 0.09 -5.41
CA ASP A 27 -0.82 0.00 -6.38
C ASP A 27 0.57 -0.38 -5.79
N PRO A 28 0.73 -1.57 -5.18
CA PRO A 28 1.94 -1.95 -4.44
C PRO A 28 3.11 -2.43 -5.31
N TRP A 29 3.59 -1.59 -6.23
CA TRP A 29 4.88 -1.82 -6.89
C TRP A 29 6.04 -1.62 -5.90
N LEU A 30 6.40 -2.69 -5.18
CA LEU A 30 7.42 -2.69 -4.12
C LEU A 30 8.75 -3.34 -4.55
N THR A 31 8.68 -4.35 -5.41
CA THR A 31 9.87 -5.00 -5.97
C THR A 31 10.40 -4.17 -7.13
N ASP A 32 11.71 -3.93 -7.16
CA ASP A 32 12.41 -3.08 -8.14
C ASP A 32 12.02 -1.60 -8.15
N ASN A 33 11.10 -1.16 -7.29
CA ASN A 33 10.80 0.25 -7.10
C ASN A 33 11.93 0.94 -6.31
N PRO A 34 12.65 1.92 -6.91
CA PRO A 34 13.83 2.54 -6.29
C PRO A 34 13.52 3.38 -5.06
N VAL A 35 12.24 3.72 -4.83
CA VAL A 35 11.80 4.53 -3.69
C VAL A 35 10.81 3.78 -2.78
N ALA A 36 10.76 2.44 -2.89
CA ALA A 36 9.92 1.63 -2.02
C ALA A 36 10.26 1.86 -0.54
N SER A 37 9.24 2.14 0.29
CA SER A 37 9.46 2.40 1.72
C SER A 37 9.53 1.13 2.58
N CYS A 38 9.24 -0.02 1.99
CA CYS A 38 9.38 -1.35 2.59
C CYS A 38 9.46 -2.43 1.50
N LYS A 39 9.78 -3.66 1.90
CA LYS A 39 9.69 -4.82 1.03
C LYS A 39 8.27 -5.38 1.01
N ALA A 40 7.95 -6.20 0.01
CA ALA A 40 6.65 -6.86 -0.06
C ALA A 40 6.40 -7.78 1.15
N GLU A 41 7.44 -8.46 1.65
CA GLU A 41 7.35 -9.38 2.79
C GLU A 41 7.07 -8.66 4.12
N ASP A 42 7.36 -7.37 4.22
CA ASP A 42 7.05 -6.57 5.42
C ASP A 42 5.53 -6.35 5.57
N ILE A 43 4.78 -6.50 4.49
CA ILE A 43 3.32 -6.38 4.48
C ILE A 43 2.70 -7.73 4.85
N THR A 44 2.45 -7.89 6.15
CA THR A 44 1.86 -9.13 6.69
C THR A 44 0.33 -9.16 6.69
N LYS A 45 -0.32 -8.03 6.36
CA LYS A 45 -1.79 -7.91 6.33
C LYS A 45 -2.26 -6.90 5.29
N ALA A 46 -3.24 -7.32 4.49
CA ALA A 46 -4.07 -6.45 3.67
C ALA A 46 -5.52 -6.98 3.74
N ASP A 47 -6.48 -6.12 4.06
CA ASP A 47 -7.90 -6.45 3.91
C ASP A 47 -8.35 -6.26 2.46
N PHE A 48 -7.74 -5.31 1.74
CA PHE A 48 -7.98 -5.03 0.32
C PHE A 48 -6.67 -4.66 -0.38
N VAL A 49 -6.54 -5.09 -1.64
CA VAL A 49 -5.55 -4.59 -2.59
C VAL A 49 -6.32 -3.98 -3.76
N LEU A 50 -6.05 -2.72 -4.07
CA LEU A 50 -6.69 -1.97 -5.13
C LEU A 50 -5.64 -1.69 -6.20
N VAL A 51 -5.96 -2.05 -7.44
CA VAL A 51 -5.12 -1.81 -8.62
C VAL A 51 -5.86 -0.82 -9.51
N THR A 52 -5.22 0.30 -9.84
CA THR A 52 -5.85 1.34 -10.66
C THR A 52 -5.96 0.96 -12.13
N HIS A 53 -4.92 0.34 -12.70
CA HIS A 53 -4.85 -0.17 -14.07
C HIS A 53 -3.69 -1.18 -14.22
N ASP A 54 -3.47 -1.73 -15.42
CA ASP A 54 -2.60 -2.89 -15.68
C ASP A 54 -1.16 -2.57 -16.09
N HIS A 55 -0.69 -1.33 -15.89
CA HIS A 55 0.73 -1.03 -16.06
C HIS A 55 1.58 -1.69 -14.96
N PHE A 56 2.83 -2.04 -15.28
CA PHE A 56 3.68 -2.89 -14.44
C PHE A 56 4.14 -2.22 -13.12
N ASP A 57 4.08 -0.90 -13.05
CA ASP A 57 4.48 -0.06 -11.91
C ASP A 57 3.34 0.19 -10.92
N HIS A 58 2.27 -0.60 -11.00
CA HIS A 58 1.10 -0.61 -10.14
C HIS A 58 0.93 -1.95 -9.41
#